data_AF-A0A9E5T7I7-F1
#
_entry.id   AF-A0A9E5T7I7-F1
#
_cell.length_a   1.000
_cell.length_b   1.000
_cell.length_c   1.000
_cell.angle_alpha   90.00
_cell.angle_beta   90.00
_cell.angle_gamma   90.00
#
_symmetry.space_group_name_H-M   'P 1'
#
loop_
_entity.id
_entity.type
_entity.pdbx_description
1 polymer ?
#
loop_
_entity_poly.entity_id
_entity_poly.type
_entity_poly.pdbx_seq_one_letter_code
_entity_poly.pdbx_strand_id
1 'polypeptide(L)'
;MTPPNASIQRSFVVTLGFLTGLAAFTVDVSLPAVPAMVDALSTSLSKGQQIVGVFMLGMACGQIPAGLISDRAGRLPVLYGGMALFTIGA
;
A
#
# COMPACT_ATOMS: atom_id res chain seq x y z
N MET A 1 34.31 1.18 13.98
CA MET A 1 33.09 1.30 13.16
C MET A 1 33.36 0.58 11.85
N THR A 2 32.89 -0.65 11.70
CA THR A 2 33.05 -1.40 10.44
C THR A 2 32.10 -0.83 9.39
N PRO A 3 32.53 -0.63 8.14
CA PRO A 3 31.65 -0.14 7.09
C PRO A 3 30.51 -1.15 6.89
N PRO A 4 29.25 -0.68 6.78
CA PRO A 4 28.12 -1.56 6.51
C PRO A 4 28.33 -2.27 5.17
N ASN A 5 27.97 -3.55 5.12
CA ASN A 5 28.07 -4.37 3.92
C ASN A 5 27.20 -3.77 2.79
N ALA A 6 27.84 -3.35 1.70
CA ALA A 6 27.19 -2.73 0.55
C ALA A 6 26.11 -3.63 -0.11
N SER A 7 26.21 -4.96 0.02
CA SER A 7 25.19 -5.88 -0.51
C SER A 7 23.90 -5.85 0.30
N ILE A 8 23.99 -5.70 1.63
CA ILE A 8 22.83 -5.55 2.53
C ILE A 8 22.10 -4.24 2.25
N GLN A 9 22.85 -3.15 2.02
CA GLN A 9 22.25 -1.85 1.67
C GLN A 9 21.47 -1.89 0.35
N ARG A 10 22.00 -2.54 -0.69
CA ARG A 10 21.27 -2.70 -1.96
C ARG A 10 19.99 -3.50 -1.78
N SER A 11 20.05 -4.66 -1.12
CA SER A 11 18.87 -5.48 -0.90
C SER A 11 17.80 -4.74 -0.10
N PHE A 12 18.19 -3.99 0.93
CA PHE A 12 17.27 -3.22 1.74
C PHE A 12 16.55 -2.12 0.94
N VAL A 13 17.29 -1.35 0.14
CA VAL A 13 16.72 -0.30 -0.71
C VAL A 13 15.77 -0.87 -1.75
N VAL A 14 16.14 -1.99 -2.38
CA VAL A 14 15.28 -2.68 -3.36
C VAL A 14 13.98 -3.16 -2.69
N THR A 15 14.07 -3.83 -1.55
CA THR A 15 12.89 -4.29 -0.80
C THR A 15 11.97 -3.13 -0.41
N LEU A 16 12.53 -2.06 0.14
CA LEU A 16 11.74 -0.88 0.55
C LEU A 16 11.10 -0.19 -0.65
N GLY A 17 11.81 -0.14 -1.78
CA GLY A 17 11.31 0.39 -3.05
C GLY A 17 10.11 -0.41 -3.57
N PHE A 18 10.20 -1.74 -3.61
CA PHE A 18 9.09 -2.61 -3.97
C PHE A 18 7.90 -2.46 -3.01
N LEU A 19 8.16 -2.42 -1.70
CA LEU A 19 7.11 -2.28 -0.70
C LEU A 19 6.37 -0.94 -0.82
N THR A 20 7.11 0.13 -1.12
CA THR A 20 6.54 1.48 -1.31
C THR A 20 5.78 1.58 -2.64
N GLY A 21 6.32 0.96 -3.71
CA GLY A 21 5.71 0.94 -5.04
C GLY A 21 4.42 0.12 -5.12
N LEU A 22 4.20 -0.81 -4.19
CA LEU A 22 3.02 -1.68 -4.15
C LEU A 22 1.71 -0.89 -4.16
N ALA A 23 1.65 0.25 -3.46
CA ALA A 23 0.46 1.08 -3.41
C ALA A 23 0.11 1.70 -4.77
N ALA A 24 1.11 2.25 -5.48
CA ALA A 24 0.91 2.81 -6.83
C ALA A 24 0.54 1.71 -7.84
N PHE A 25 1.24 0.58 -7.77
CA PHE A 25 0.95 -0.59 -8.60
C PHE A 25 -0.50 -1.08 -8.45
N THR A 26 -1.02 -1.15 -7.22
CA THR A 26 -2.41 -1.53 -6.96
C THR A 26 -3.40 -0.60 -7.65
N VAL A 27 -3.17 0.72 -7.62
CA VAL A 27 -4.04 1.70 -8.28
C VAL A 27 -4.02 1.50 -9.79
N ASP A 28 -2.82 1.40 -10.36
CA ASP A 28 -2.63 1.28 -11.81
C ASP A 28 -3.27 0.00 -12.39
N VAL A 29 -3.23 -1.11 -11.64
CA VAL A 29 -3.91 -2.36 -12.02
C VAL A 29 -5.42 -2.30 -11.78
N SER A 30 -5.87 -1.55 -10.77
CA SER A 30 -7.30 -1.45 -10.43
C SER A 30 -8.09 -0.64 -11.45
N LEU A 31 -7.54 0.44 -12.00
CA LEU A 31 -8.20 1.31 -12.99
C LEU A 31 -8.78 0.56 -14.21
N PRO A 32 -7.99 -0.25 -14.96
CA PRO A 32 -8.50 -1.00 -16.09
C PRO A 32 -9.42 -2.17 -15.69
N ALA A 33 -9.41 -2.59 -14.42
CA ALA A 33 -10.32 -3.61 -13.90
C ALA A 33 -11.71 -3.06 -13.53
N VAL A 34 -11.86 -1.73 -13.37
CA VAL A 34 -13.14 -1.09 -13.02
C VAL A 34 -14.29 -1.44 -13.99
N PRO A 35 -14.13 -1.37 -15.32
CA PRO A 35 -15.20 -1.72 -16.25
C PRO A 35 -15.70 -3.16 -16.07
N ALA A 36 -14.78 -4.11 -15.89
CA ALA A 36 -15.13 -5.52 -15.69
C ALA A 36 -15.87 -5.75 -14.35
N MET A 37 -15.47 -5.05 -13.28
CA MET A 37 -16.17 -5.08 -12.00
C MET A 37 -17.58 -4.48 -12.10
N VAL A 38 -17.74 -3.40 -12.87
CA VAL A 38 -19.02 -2.72 -13.08
C VAL A 38 -20.01 -3.64 -13.80
N ASP A 39 -19.56 -4.33 -14.83
CA ASP A 39 -20.36 -5.31 -15.57
C ASP A 39 -20.73 -6.50 -14.67
N ALA A 40 -19.77 -7.05 -13.93
CA ALA A 40 -19.99 -8.20 -13.05
C ALA A 40 -20.98 -7.90 -11.90
N LEU A 41 -20.99 -6.67 -11.38
CA LEU A 41 -21.88 -6.25 -10.29
C LEU A 41 -23.17 -5.56 -10.79
N SER A 42 -23.40 -5.48 -12.11
CA SER A 42 -24.55 -4.75 -12.69
C SER A 42 -24.71 -3.33 -12.11
N THR A 43 -23.60 -2.61 -11.96
CA THR A 43 -23.57 -1.27 -11.38
C THR A 43 -23.22 -0.22 -12.44
N SER A 44 -22.99 1.04 -12.05
CA SER A 44 -22.60 2.11 -12.97
C SER A 44 -21.10 2.40 -12.90
N LEU A 45 -20.52 2.90 -14.00
CA LEU A 45 -19.12 3.31 -14.05
C LEU A 45 -18.78 4.37 -12.99
N SER A 46 -19.74 5.28 -12.71
CA SER A 46 -19.61 6.27 -11.64
C SER A 46 -19.40 5.61 -10.28
N LYS A 47 -20.12 4.53 -9.97
CA LYS A 47 -19.94 3.78 -8.72
C LYS A 47 -18.64 2.97 -8.71
N GLY A 48 -18.25 2.40 -9.85
CA GLY A 48 -16.96 1.71 -9.99
C GLY A 48 -15.77 2.64 -9.73
N GLN A 49 -15.80 3.87 -10.24
CA GLN A 49 -14.74 4.87 -10.01
C GLN A 49 -14.66 5.34 -8.54
N GLN A 50 -15.76 5.26 -7.77
CA GLN A 50 -15.73 5.58 -6.34
C GLN A 50 -14.82 4.64 -5.54
N ILE A 51 -14.58 3.41 -6.00
CA ILE A 51 -13.69 2.45 -5.33
C ILE A 51 -12.26 3.01 -5.22
N VAL A 52 -11.76 3.62 -6.29
CA VAL A 52 -10.44 4.27 -6.31
C VAL A 52 -10.40 5.44 -5.33
N GLY A 53 -11.47 6.24 -5.28
CA GLY A 53 -11.60 7.35 -4.34
C GLY A 53 -11.60 6.89 -2.88
N VAL A 54 -12.37 5.84 -2.56
CA VAL A 54 -12.42 5.25 -1.21
C VAL A 54 -11.05 4.66 -0.83
N PHE A 55 -10.37 3.99 -1.76
CA PHE A 55 -9.01 3.48 -1.54
C PHE A 55 -8.01 4.61 -1.23
N MET A 56 -7.99 5.66 -2.05
CA MET A 56 -7.14 6.85 -1.84
C MET A 56 -7.43 7.51 -0.50
N LEU A 57 -8.71 7.63 -0.12
CA LEU A 57 -9.14 8.22 1.14
C LEU A 57 -8.69 7.36 2.33
N GLY A 58 -8.86 6.04 2.24
CA GLY A 58 -8.34 5.09 3.24
C GLY A 58 -6.83 5.20 3.41
N MET A 59 -6.08 5.29 2.30
CA MET A 59 -4.62 5.51 2.35
C MET A 59 -4.25 6.85 2.99
N ALA A 60 -4.93 7.94 2.63
CA ALA A 60 -4.67 9.25 3.21
C ALA A 60 -4.93 9.26 4.72
N CYS A 61 -6.05 8.66 5.15
CA CYS A 61 -6.39 8.53 6.57
C CYS A 61 -5.46 7.58 7.31
N GLY A 62 -4.97 6.51 6.68
CA GLY A 62 -4.03 5.56 7.27
C GLY A 62 -2.61 6.09 7.44
N GLN A 63 -2.17 6.99 6.56
CA GLN A 63 -0.79 7.47 6.52
C GLN A 63 -0.40 8.31 7.73
N ILE A 64 -1.31 9.14 8.23
CA ILE A 64 -1.05 9.99 9.40
C ILE A 64 -0.78 9.13 10.66
N PRO A 65 -1.71 8.25 11.11
CA PRO A 65 -1.46 7.42 12.27
C PRO A 65 -0.32 6.42 12.03
N ALA A 66 -0.20 5.82 10.85
CA ALA A 66 0.91 4.91 10.54
C ALA A 66 2.28 5.60 10.65
N GLY A 67 2.38 6.84 10.18
CA GLY A 67 3.59 7.66 10.31
C GLY A 67 3.92 7.99 11.77
N LEU A 68 2.94 8.49 12.53
CA LEU A 68 3.12 8.84 13.93
C LEU A 68 3.48 7.63 14.82
N ILE A 69 2.85 6.48 14.58
CA ILE A 69 3.15 5.23 15.29
C ILE A 69 4.52 4.70 14.87
N SER A 70 4.89 4.80 13.58
CA SER A 70 6.20 4.38 13.07
C SER A 70 7.34 5.16 13.73
N ASP A 71 7.14 6.45 13.98
CA ASP A 71 8.14 7.30 14.62
C ASP A 71 8.28 7.01 16.12
N ARG A 72 7.21 6.57 16.80
CA ARG A 72 7.22 6.22 18.23
C ARG A 72 7.63 4.78 18.54
N ALA A 73 7.09 3.82 17.80
CA ALA A 73 7.29 2.37 18.03
C ALA A 73 8.42 1.78 17.18
N GLY A 74 8.96 2.56 16.23
CA GLY A 74 9.94 2.09 15.26
C GLY A 74 9.30 1.55 13.98
N ARG A 75 10.06 1.60 12.88
CA ARG A 75 9.57 1.30 11.52
C ARG A 75 9.22 -0.18 11.31
N LEU A 76 10.01 -1.10 11.86
CA LEU A 76 9.84 -2.55 11.65
C LEU A 76 8.56 -3.12 12.28
N PRO A 77 8.22 -2.83 13.55
CA PRO A 77 6.95 -3.28 14.14
C PRO A 77 5.72 -2.78 13.38
N VAL A 78 5.76 -1.52 12.91
CA VAL A 78 4.66 -0.92 12.13
C VAL A 78 4.54 -1.57 10.75
N LEU A 79 5.66 -1.92 10.12
CA LEU A 79 5.68 -2.66 8.86
C LEU A 79 4.92 -3.99 8.99
N TYR A 80 5.27 -4.79 9.99
CA TYR A 80 4.61 -6.08 10.23
C TYR A 80 3.14 -5.93 10.60
N GLY A 81 2.79 -4.92 11.41
CA GLY A 81 1.41 -4.60 11.73
C GLY A 81 0.58 -4.23 10.49
N GLY A 82 1.13 -3.40 9.60
CA GLY A 82 0.51 -3.04 8.32
C GLY A 82 0.33 -4.24 7.40
N MET A 83 1.33 -5.11 7.30
CA MET A 83 1.24 -6.35 6.51
C MET A 83 0.18 -7.32 7.06
N ALA A 84 0.07 -7.46 8.38
CA ALA A 84 -0.95 -8.29 9.01
C ALA A 84 -2.36 -7.73 8.76
N LEU A 85 -2.54 -6.42 8.93
CA LEU A 85 -3.82 -5.75 8.64
C LEU A 85 -4.23 -5.91 7.17
N PHE A 86 -3.29 -5.72 6.25
CA PHE A 86 -3.52 -5.93 4.81
C PHE A 86 -3.96 -7.37 4.52
N THR A 87 -3.29 -8.36 5.09
CA THR A 87 -3.61 -9.78 4.88
C THR A 87 -5.01 -10.16 5.39
N ILE A 88 -5.48 -9.52 6.47
CA ILE A 88 -6.82 -9.77 7.02
C ILE A 88 -7.91 -9.10 6.18
N GLY A 89 -7.61 -7.94 5.56
CA GLY A 89 -8.57 -7.16 4.78
C GLY A 89 -8.62 -7.49 3.29
N ALA A 90 -7.60 -8.16 2.75
CA ALA A 90 -7.52 -8.63 1.37
C ALA A 90 -8.32 -9.93 1.16
#